data_AF-A0A8X6SFQ8-F1
#
_entry.id   AF-A0A8X6SFQ8-F1
#
_cell.length_a   1.000
_cell.length_b   1.000
_cell.length_c   1.000
_cell.angle_alpha   90.00
_cell.angle_beta   90.00
_cell.angle_gamma   90.00
#
_symmetry.space_group_name_H-M   'P 1'
#
loop_
_entity.id
_entity.type
_entity.pdbx_description
1 polymer ?
#
loop_
_entity_poly.entity_id
_entity_poly.type
_entity_poly.pdbx_seq_one_letter_code
_entity_poly.pdbx_strand_id
1 'polypeptide(L)'
;MNEQKINLKFCFKIGKALTETYSMLACVYEDQALSMKSVYEWFARFREGRESVSDNPHSKRPATSIRDENIYKVSKLITKDRRLTVRMIGVRGMLQGTLKF
;
A
#
# COMPACT_ATOMS: atom_id res chain seq x y z
N MET A 1 11.74 -8.65 -1.56
CA MET A 1 11.06 -8.57 -0.25
C MET A 1 10.28 -9.82 0.13
N ASN A 2 9.41 -10.37 -0.74
CA ASN A 2 8.58 -11.52 -0.35
C ASN A 2 9.41 -12.79 -0.06
N GLU A 3 10.45 -13.04 -0.84
CA GLU A 3 11.38 -14.16 -0.63
C GLU A 3 12.09 -14.11 0.74
N GLN A 4 12.68 -12.97 1.11
CA GLN A 4 13.34 -12.81 2.42
C GLN A 4 12.38 -13.07 3.59
N LYS A 5 11.09 -12.68 3.46
CA LYS A 5 10.05 -12.96 4.46
C LYS A 5 9.70 -14.45 4.54
N ILE A 6 9.75 -15.17 3.41
CA ILE A 6 9.59 -16.64 3.38
C ILE A 6 10.75 -17.30 4.12
N ASN A 7 11.99 -16.88 3.85
CA ASN A 7 13.17 -17.41 4.52
C ASN A 7 13.18 -17.07 6.02
N LEU A 8 12.74 -15.87 6.38
CA LEU A 8 12.52 -15.49 7.78
C LEU A 8 11.48 -16.39 8.46
N LYS A 9 10.35 -16.67 7.79
CA LYS A 9 9.33 -17.60 8.29
C LYS A 9 9.87 -19.01 8.48
N PHE A 10 10.69 -19.48 7.53
CA PHE A 10 11.38 -20.76 7.64
C PHE A 10 12.27 -20.81 8.88
N CYS A 11 13.18 -19.84 9.06
CA CYS A 11 14.05 -19.71 10.24
C CYS A 11 13.24 -19.67 11.55
N PHE A 12 12.14 -18.93 11.58
CA PHE A 12 11.24 -18.89 12.74
C PHE A 12 10.64 -20.27 13.06
N LYS A 13 10.15 -21.00 12.04
CA LYS A 13 9.51 -22.32 12.22
C LYS A 13 10.49 -23.40 12.70
N ILE A 14 11.77 -23.31 12.31
CA ILE A 14 12.84 -24.20 12.82
C ILE A 14 13.39 -23.75 14.19
N GLY A 15 12.84 -22.69 14.79
CA GLY A 15 13.17 -22.25 16.15
C GLY A 15 14.42 -21.37 16.25
N LYS A 16 14.90 -20.78 15.16
CA LYS A 16 16.06 -19.89 15.19
C LYS A 16 15.76 -18.61 15.96
N ALA A 17 16.77 -18.10 16.68
CA ALA A 17 16.67 -16.83 17.36
C ALA A 17 16.58 -15.67 16.36
N LEU A 18 16.04 -14.54 16.81
CA LEU A 18 15.87 -13.34 15.98
C LEU A 18 17.21 -12.80 15.47
N THR A 19 18.22 -12.70 16.34
CA THR A 19 19.58 -12.23 16.01
C THR A 19 20.30 -13.17 15.05
N GLU A 20 20.14 -14.47 15.24
CA GLU A 20 20.69 -15.49 14.35
C GLU A 20 20.05 -15.40 12.96
N THR A 21 18.72 -15.27 12.90
CA THR A 21 17.98 -15.10 11.64
C THR A 21 18.37 -13.83 10.92
N TYR A 22 18.54 -12.71 11.64
CA TYR A 22 19.03 -11.46 11.06
C TYR A 22 20.43 -11.64 10.46
N SER A 23 21.34 -12.32 11.18
CA SER A 23 22.71 -12.57 10.69
C SER A 23 22.71 -13.45 9.44
N MET A 24 21.85 -14.47 9.37
CA MET A 24 21.67 -15.31 8.18
C MET A 24 21.15 -14.50 6.99
N LEU A 25 20.14 -13.64 7.20
CA LEU A 25 19.62 -12.79 6.15
C LEU A 25 20.66 -11.76 5.67
N ALA A 26 21.41 -11.14 6.59
CA ALA A 26 22.48 -10.22 6.25
C ALA A 26 23.62 -10.89 5.47
N CYS A 27 23.96 -12.14 5.78
CA CYS A 27 24.99 -12.89 5.06
C CYS A 27 24.57 -13.25 3.62
N VAL A 28 23.27 -13.47 3.38
CA VAL A 28 22.75 -13.92 2.07
C VAL A 28 22.37 -12.75 1.17
N TYR A 29 21.77 -11.70 1.75
CA TYR A 29 21.21 -10.57 1.01
C TYR A 29 22.03 -9.29 1.13
N GLU A 30 23.06 -9.27 1.99
CA GLU A 30 23.98 -8.15 2.19
C GLU A 30 23.23 -6.82 2.39
N ASP A 31 23.54 -5.81 1.59
CA ASP A 31 22.93 -4.47 1.66
C ASP A 31 21.43 -4.46 1.35
N GLN A 32 20.91 -5.53 0.74
CA GLN A 32 19.49 -5.68 0.42
C GLN A 32 18.73 -6.46 1.50
N ALA A 33 19.39 -6.85 2.60
CA ALA A 33 18.75 -7.59 3.68
C ALA A 33 17.67 -6.75 4.38
N LEU A 34 16.64 -7.44 4.88
CA LEU A 34 15.66 -6.85 5.79
C LEU A 34 16.38 -6.18 6.97
N SER A 35 15.99 -4.94 7.26
CA SER A 35 16.45 -4.26 8.46
C SER A 35 16.10 -5.06 9.73
N MET A 36 16.92 -4.92 10.78
CA MET A 36 16.66 -5.55 12.08
C MET A 36 15.24 -5.25 12.60
N LYS A 37 14.75 -4.02 12.40
CA LYS A 37 13.38 -3.62 12.75
C LYS A 37 12.33 -4.44 12.00
N SER A 38 12.50 -4.61 10.69
CA SER A 38 11.60 -5.43 9.87
C SER A 38 11.62 -6.90 10.31
N VAL A 39 12.81 -7.44 10.64
CA VAL A 39 12.91 -8.81 11.14
C VAL A 39 12.13 -8.98 12.45
N TYR A 40 12.27 -8.03 13.37
CA TYR A 40 11.53 -8.01 14.64
C TYR A 40 10.00 -7.98 14.42
N GLU A 41 9.51 -7.07 13.57
CA GLU A 41 8.07 -6.96 13.28
C GLU A 41 7.50 -8.27 12.73
N TRP A 42 8.21 -8.95 11.82
CA TRP A 42 7.76 -10.23 11.29
C TRP A 42 7.82 -11.36 12.33
N PHE A 43 8.85 -11.40 13.18
CA PHE A 43 8.91 -12.33 14.30
C PHE A 43 7.72 -12.17 15.25
N ALA A 44 7.35 -10.93 15.59
CA ALA A 44 6.19 -10.66 16.43
C ALA A 44 4.90 -11.19 15.79
N ARG A 45 4.68 -10.88 14.51
CA ARG A 45 3.52 -11.37 13.75
C ARG A 45 3.44 -12.90 13.69
N PHE A 46 4.58 -13.57 13.54
CA PHE A 46 4.60 -15.04 13.52
C PHE A 46 4.32 -15.65 14.90
N ARG A 47 4.76 -15.00 15.99
CA ARG A 47 4.36 -15.39 17.35
C ARG A 47 2.87 -15.20 17.60
N GLU A 48 2.25 -14.19 16.99
CA GLU A 48 0.80 -13.97 16.99
C GLU A 48 0.02 -14.97 16.11
N GLY A 49 0.68 -15.94 15.49
CA GLY A 49 0.05 -16.99 14.69
C GLY A 49 -0.20 -16.61 13.22
N ARG A 50 0.33 -15.48 12.75
CA ARG A 50 0.23 -15.12 11.32
C ARG A 50 0.99 -16.13 10.45
N GLU A 51 0.33 -16.68 9.43
CA GLU A 51 0.98 -17.57 8.48
C GLU A 51 1.33 -16.91 7.14
N SER A 52 0.61 -15.85 6.75
CA SER A 52 0.88 -15.15 5.50
C SER A 52 2.13 -14.27 5.59
N VAL A 53 2.95 -14.30 4.55
CA VAL A 53 4.12 -13.41 4.34
C VAL A 53 3.76 -12.18 3.51
N SER A 54 2.53 -12.13 2.97
CA SER A 54 2.04 -10.97 2.23
C SER A 54 1.90 -9.77 3.17
N ASP A 55 2.17 -8.59 2.64
CA ASP A 55 1.79 -7.36 3.32
C ASP A 55 0.27 -7.26 3.43
N ASN A 56 -0.19 -6.58 4.47
CA ASN A 56 -1.61 -6.25 4.60
C ASN A 56 -2.03 -5.43 3.37
N PRO A 57 -3.29 -5.54 2.94
CA PRO A 57 -3.81 -4.67 1.89
C PRO A 57 -3.50 -3.22 2.25
N HIS A 58 -2.63 -2.59 1.45
CA HIS A 58 -2.36 -1.19 1.61
C HIS A 58 -3.65 -0.45 1.35
N SER A 59 -4.06 0.44 2.26
CA SER A 59 -5.16 1.35 1.98
C SER A 59 -4.77 2.16 0.75
N LYS A 60 -5.28 1.75 -0.42
CA LYS A 60 -5.13 2.55 -1.62
C LYS A 60 -5.92 3.82 -1.33
N ARG A 61 -5.28 4.97 -1.43
CA ARG A 61 -5.98 6.25 -1.42
C ARG A 61 -7.12 6.13 -2.42
N PRO A 62 -8.39 6.34 -2.01
CA PRO A 62 -9.49 6.29 -2.95
C PRO A 62 -9.18 7.27 -4.07
N ALA A 63 -9.21 6.81 -5.32
CA ALA A 63 -9.15 7.69 -6.47
C ALA A 63 -10.44 8.54 -6.45
N THR A 64 -10.39 9.67 -5.75
CA THR A 64 -11.55 10.53 -5.57
C THR A 64 -12.06 11.06 -6.91
N SER A 65 -11.21 11.12 -7.94
CA SER A 65 -11.56 11.56 -9.28
C SER A 65 -12.51 10.61 -10.04
N ILE A 66 -12.48 9.30 -9.75
CA ILE A 66 -13.26 8.28 -10.47
C ILE A 66 -14.31 7.65 -9.54
N ARG A 67 -15.14 8.50 -8.93
CA ARG A 67 -16.36 8.06 -8.23
C ARG A 67 -17.56 8.35 -9.12
N ASP A 68 -18.58 7.48 -9.10
CA ASP A 68 -19.82 7.67 -9.86
C ASP A 68 -20.49 9.01 -9.56
N GLU A 69 -20.39 9.48 -8.32
CA GLU A 69 -20.83 10.82 -7.90
C GLU A 69 -20.16 11.95 -8.68
N ASN A 70 -18.87 11.81 -8.96
CA ASN A 70 -18.09 12.80 -9.70
C ASN A 70 -18.40 12.74 -11.18
N ILE A 71 -18.58 11.53 -11.74
CA ILE A 71 -19.03 11.33 -13.12
C ILE A 71 -20.40 11.99 -13.30
N TYR A 72 -21.36 11.70 -12.43
CA TYR A 72 -22.69 12.29 -12.47
C TYR A 72 -22.67 13.83 -12.38
N LYS A 73 -21.85 14.39 -11.49
CA LYS A 73 -21.72 15.86 -11.36
C LYS A 73 -21.08 16.50 -12.58
N VAL A 74 -20.05 15.87 -13.16
CA VAL A 74 -19.43 16.34 -14.42
C VAL A 74 -20.44 16.29 -15.56
N SER A 75 -21.18 15.17 -15.71
CA SER A 75 -22.25 15.05 -16.69
C SER A 75 -23.31 16.14 -16.50
N LYS A 76 -23.71 16.44 -15.25
CA LYS A 76 -24.67 17.51 -14.95
C LYS A 76 -24.15 18.90 -15.31
N LEU A 77 -22.85 19.17 -15.12
CA LEU A 77 -22.24 20.44 -15.52
C LEU A 77 -22.24 20.61 -17.03
N ILE A 78 -21.86 19.56 -17.77
CA ILE A 78 -21.84 19.57 -19.25
C ILE A 78 -23.26 19.71 -19.82
N THR A 79 -24.25 19.03 -19.23
CA THR A 79 -25.64 19.11 -19.69
C THR A 79 -26.25 20.49 -19.45
N LYS A 80 -25.89 21.16 -18.34
CA LYS A 80 -26.34 22.52 -18.04
C LYS A 80 -25.70 23.57 -18.94
N ASP A 81 -24.43 23.39 -19.30
CA ASP A 81 -23.70 24.30 -20.18
C ASP A 81 -22.69 23.52 -21.02
N ARG A 82 -23.05 23.29 -22.29
CA ARG A 82 -22.23 22.53 -23.24
C ARG A 82 -21.01 23.30 -23.73
N ARG A 83 -20.87 24.60 -23.39
CA ARG A 83 -19.72 25.43 -23.79
C ARG A 83 -18.57 25.36 -22.77
N LEU A 84 -18.73 24.61 -21.68
CA LEU A 84 -17.70 24.47 -20.67
C LEU A 84 -16.49 23.71 -21.19
N THR A 85 -15.31 24.30 -21.00
CA THR A 85 -14.04 23.62 -21.29
C THR A 85 -13.65 22.67 -20.16
N VAL A 86 -12.81 21.68 -20.44
CA VAL A 86 -12.31 20.72 -19.46
C VAL A 86 -11.67 21.41 -18.24
N ARG A 87 -10.94 22.51 -18.45
CA ARG A 87 -10.35 23.32 -17.37
C ARG A 87 -11.43 23.94 -16.48
N MET A 88 -12.49 24.51 -17.08
CA MET A 88 -13.59 25.13 -16.32
C MET A 88 -14.39 24.09 -15.53
N ILE A 89 -14.59 22.89 -16.08
CA ILE A 89 -15.23 21.77 -15.38
C ILE A 89 -14.40 21.36 -14.15
N GLY A 90 -13.07 21.27 -14.31
CA GLY A 90 -12.15 21.00 -13.21
C GLY A 90 -12.22 22.06 -12.11
N VAL A 91 -12.12 23.35 -12.47
CA VAL A 91 -12.18 24.47 -11.52
C VAL A 91 -13.52 24.51 -10.78
N ARG A 92 -14.65 24.39 -11.48
CA ARG A 92 -15.98 24.37 -10.85
C ARG A 92 -16.17 23.14 -9.95
N GLY A 93 -15.66 21.99 -10.38
CA GLY A 93 -15.67 20.76 -9.57
C GLY A 93 -14.81 20.87 -8.31
N MET A 94 -13.68 21.59 -8.36
CA MET A 94 -12.83 21.86 -7.19
C MET A 94 -13.50 22.83 -6.20
N LEU A 95 -14.12 23.91 -6.70
CA LEU A 95 -14.86 24.87 -5.86
C LEU A 95 -16.02 24.22 -5.11
N GLN A 96 -16.63 23.19 -5.71
CA GLN A 96 -17.68 22.37 -5.09
C GLN A 96 -17.11 21.19 -4.26
N GLY A 97 -15.80 21.19 -3.96
CA GLY A 97 -15.11 20.16 -3.17
C GLY A 97 -15.13 18.75 -3.78
N THR A 98 -15.51 18.63 -5.05
CA THR A 98 -15.91 17.37 -5.68
C THR A 98 -14.74 16.71 -6.42
N LEU A 99 -13.94 17.47 -7.17
CA LEU A 99 -12.82 16.94 -7.96
C LEU A 99 -11.49 17.33 -7.33
N LYS A 100 -10.77 16.37 -6.76
CA LYS A 100 -9.35 16.50 -6.41
C LYS A 100 -8.59 15.47 -7.23
N PHE A 101 -7.62 15.93 -8.03
CA PHE A 101 -6.70 15.09 -8.79
C PHE A 101 -5.59 14.55 -7.87
#